data_AF-A0A6G2QAF2-F1
#
_entry.id   AF-A0A6G2QAF2-F1
#
_cell.length_a   1.000
_cell.length_b   1.000
_cell.length_c   1.000
_cell.angle_alpha   90.00
_cell.angle_beta   90.00
_cell.angle_gamma   90.00
#
_symmetry.space_group_name_H-M   'P 1'
#
loop_
_entity.id
_entity.type
_entity.pdbx_description
1 polymer ?
#
loop_
_entity_poly.entity_id
_entity_poly.type
_entity_poly.pdbx_seq_one_letter_code
_entity_poly.pdbx_strand_id
1 'polypeptide(L)'
;MNDIEDIYPLSPAQEGMLFHTTTSPDGGLYVETTTFRLLGPLDLDALTAAWRSAVARHPVLRTAFVHERISAPRQVVLPSAEVRIDVRDLTGLDGADRDRAVDTEIARRRAEPFDLTRAPLMRLLALRLGPDEHLMVWTYHHMILDGWSAALLLADVTARLARPDADTPPPPPAFREHIAWLRRQDPARDQAFWTDYLDGYDEPAVFTLPRIRPGAKPSGEFRTVRATLPAALAGRLRALAATRSTTLGSLVEAAWAGTVARYSGRDDVVFGVTVAGRPPLPGADAMIGMFINTVPVRARVDHELPAEEWLTRYAASRHPVLEHQHTPLTDVQRWAGTERGAQLFDTVVVFENYPDASSAVLADGALRTTDVRYETRTNYRATLVVRAQGDLHVQLIVDSAVFDEDEANGVLRQFTAVLERLADRPGRPVRELLAVPEEIRALLCDRWNGTDLDRTPPRALLADLIADAVRTRPGHPAVVGPDATYSYRQLDDRATALALRLVEHGVRTGDRVAVCLSRGADLVTALLAIARAGAAFVPLDPAHPADRIAYVLADAAPTVLLTDATAALRPDGWDGTVLDLSQETLTPADPAAAAALPGCAPERLAYVIHTSGSTGRPKG
;
A
#
# COMPACT_ATOMS: atom_id res chain seq x y z
N MET A 1 -42.37 -9.63 -22.59
CA MET A 1 -41.47 -10.35 -23.52
C MET A 1 -42.29 -11.45 -24.15
N ASN A 2 -42.76 -11.28 -25.40
CA ASN A 2 -43.63 -12.27 -26.07
C ASN A 2 -42.87 -13.21 -27.00
N ASP A 3 -41.54 -13.08 -27.10
CA ASP A 3 -40.70 -13.96 -27.91
C ASP A 3 -39.37 -14.17 -27.17
N ILE A 4 -39.13 -15.39 -26.69
CA ILE A 4 -37.97 -15.79 -25.88
C ILE A 4 -37.29 -16.95 -26.58
N GLU A 5 -36.00 -16.84 -26.84
CA GLU A 5 -35.20 -17.90 -27.48
C GLU A 5 -34.69 -18.92 -26.46
N ASP A 6 -34.21 -18.45 -25.29
CA ASP A 6 -33.67 -19.31 -24.23
C ASP A 6 -33.75 -18.63 -22.86
N ILE A 7 -33.71 -19.42 -21.79
CA ILE A 7 -33.70 -18.94 -20.41
C ILE A 7 -32.83 -19.82 -19.51
N TYR A 8 -31.93 -19.20 -18.76
CA TYR A 8 -31.04 -19.91 -17.83
C TYR A 8 -30.65 -19.05 -16.62
N PRO A 9 -30.14 -19.66 -15.52
CA PRO A 9 -29.67 -18.91 -14.36
C PRO A 9 -28.48 -18.01 -14.68
N LEU A 10 -28.21 -17.06 -13.79
CA LEU A 10 -27.00 -16.23 -13.84
C LEU A 10 -25.79 -17.06 -13.40
N SER A 11 -24.60 -16.68 -13.85
CA SER A 11 -23.37 -17.11 -13.17
C SER A 11 -23.25 -16.40 -11.82
N PRO A 12 -22.51 -16.95 -10.85
CA PRO A 12 -22.33 -16.30 -9.56
C PRO A 12 -21.73 -14.89 -9.65
N ALA A 13 -20.82 -14.67 -10.60
CA ALA A 13 -20.28 -13.34 -10.87
C ALA A 13 -21.40 -12.38 -11.33
N GLN A 14 -22.26 -12.81 -12.26
CA GLN A 14 -23.40 -12.02 -12.73
C GLN A 14 -24.40 -11.73 -11.59
N GLU A 15 -24.63 -12.67 -10.66
CA GLU A 15 -25.49 -12.44 -9.49
C GLU A 15 -24.93 -11.34 -8.57
N GLY A 16 -23.62 -11.37 -8.29
CA GLY A 16 -22.95 -10.32 -7.53
C GLY A 16 -23.04 -8.95 -8.20
N MET A 17 -22.82 -8.88 -9.51
CA MET A 17 -22.98 -7.64 -10.29
C MET A 17 -24.41 -7.12 -10.25
N LEU A 18 -25.39 -8.00 -10.46
CA LEU A 18 -26.82 -7.64 -10.39
C LEU A 18 -27.17 -7.03 -9.02
N PHE A 19 -26.71 -7.66 -7.93
CA PHE A 19 -26.92 -7.15 -6.59
C PHE A 19 -26.32 -5.74 -6.41
N HIS A 20 -25.08 -5.53 -6.83
CA HIS A 20 -24.44 -4.21 -6.73
C HIS A 20 -25.10 -3.15 -7.63
N THR A 21 -25.42 -3.47 -8.88
CA THR A 21 -26.06 -2.52 -9.80
C THR A 21 -27.45 -2.11 -9.32
N THR A 22 -28.20 -3.02 -8.68
CA THR A 22 -29.55 -2.72 -8.16
C THR A 22 -29.56 -2.02 -6.79
N THR A 23 -28.45 -2.07 -6.04
CA THR A 23 -28.35 -1.47 -4.69
C THR A 23 -27.50 -0.20 -4.63
N SER A 24 -26.69 0.07 -5.66
CA SER A 24 -25.81 1.25 -5.69
C SER A 24 -26.54 2.51 -6.16
N PRO A 25 -26.42 3.65 -5.44
CA PRO A 25 -27.07 4.91 -5.83
C PRO A 25 -26.58 5.50 -7.16
N ASP A 26 -25.31 5.24 -7.51
CA ASP A 26 -24.59 6.01 -8.55
C ASP A 26 -24.60 5.36 -9.95
N GLY A 27 -25.32 4.25 -10.16
CA GLY A 27 -25.69 3.69 -11.48
C GLY A 27 -24.56 3.31 -12.46
N GLY A 28 -23.29 3.48 -12.11
CA GLY A 28 -22.15 3.38 -13.03
C GLY A 28 -21.10 2.32 -12.71
N LEU A 29 -21.29 1.48 -11.69
CA LEU A 29 -20.45 0.30 -11.49
C LEU A 29 -20.71 -0.71 -12.62
N TYR A 30 -19.68 -1.45 -13.03
CA TYR A 30 -19.77 -2.47 -14.09
C TYR A 30 -20.13 -1.94 -15.49
N VAL A 31 -20.00 -0.63 -15.72
CA VAL A 31 -20.14 -0.03 -17.05
C VAL A 31 -18.75 0.24 -17.62
N GLU A 32 -18.40 -0.50 -18.67
CA GLU A 32 -17.14 -0.32 -19.38
C GLU A 32 -17.33 0.65 -20.53
N THR A 33 -16.35 1.54 -20.71
CA THR A 33 -16.29 2.42 -21.88
C THR A 33 -14.97 2.24 -22.60
N THR A 34 -15.06 1.87 -23.87
CA THR A 34 -13.91 1.79 -24.78
C THR A 34 -14.05 2.87 -25.85
N THR A 35 -13.03 3.69 -26.01
CA THR A 35 -12.98 4.68 -27.12
C THR A 35 -11.88 4.32 -28.09
N PHE A 36 -12.13 4.44 -29.38
CA PHE A 36 -11.12 4.22 -30.42
C PHE A 36 -11.33 5.19 -31.57
N ARG A 37 -10.23 5.85 -31.98
CA ARG A 37 -10.23 6.82 -33.07
C ARG A 37 -10.11 6.08 -34.39
N LEU A 38 -10.97 6.42 -35.33
CA LEU A 38 -10.99 5.87 -36.69
C LEU A 38 -10.58 6.98 -37.66
N LEU A 39 -9.51 6.72 -38.42
CA LEU A 39 -8.99 7.60 -39.45
C LEU A 39 -9.26 6.97 -40.82
N GLY A 40 -9.92 7.72 -41.71
CA GLY A 40 -10.32 7.29 -43.05
C GLY A 40 -11.83 7.42 -43.29
N PRO A 41 -12.27 7.11 -44.53
CA PRO A 41 -13.68 7.15 -44.88
C PRO A 41 -14.44 6.07 -44.10
N LEU A 42 -15.44 6.50 -43.32
CA LEU A 42 -16.26 5.60 -42.51
C LEU A 42 -17.66 5.45 -43.10
N ASP A 43 -17.96 4.25 -43.59
CA ASP A 43 -19.34 3.86 -43.91
C ASP A 43 -20.05 3.40 -42.62
N LEU A 44 -20.88 4.29 -42.08
CA LEU A 44 -21.64 4.05 -40.85
C LEU A 44 -22.72 2.97 -41.02
N ASP A 45 -23.26 2.80 -42.22
CA ASP A 45 -24.28 1.78 -42.49
C ASP A 45 -23.62 0.39 -42.54
N ALA A 46 -22.46 0.27 -43.19
CA ALA A 46 -21.66 -0.95 -43.19
C ALA A 46 -21.19 -1.31 -41.76
N LEU A 47 -20.71 -0.33 -40.98
CA LEU A 47 -20.33 -0.56 -39.58
C LEU A 47 -21.52 -0.99 -38.72
N THR A 48 -22.69 -0.35 -38.90
CA THR A 48 -23.92 -0.73 -38.20
C THR A 48 -24.35 -2.15 -38.57
N ALA A 49 -24.26 -2.53 -39.84
CA ALA A 49 -24.55 -3.88 -40.31
C ALA A 49 -23.60 -4.93 -39.71
N ALA A 50 -22.30 -4.62 -39.63
CA ALA A 50 -21.30 -5.49 -39.00
C ALA A 50 -21.62 -5.75 -37.52
N TRP A 51 -21.95 -4.70 -36.76
CA TRP A 51 -22.39 -4.83 -35.36
C TRP A 51 -23.69 -5.62 -35.22
N ARG A 52 -24.70 -5.36 -36.06
CA ARG A 52 -25.96 -6.13 -36.05
C ARG A 52 -25.71 -7.61 -36.28
N SER A 53 -24.85 -7.94 -37.23
CA SER A 53 -24.49 -9.33 -37.56
C SER A 53 -23.75 -10.01 -36.40
N ALA A 54 -22.81 -9.31 -35.76
CA ALA A 54 -22.12 -9.83 -34.57
C ALA A 54 -23.08 -10.05 -33.38
N VAL A 55 -23.99 -9.10 -33.11
CA VAL A 55 -25.00 -9.25 -32.04
C VAL A 55 -25.97 -10.40 -32.31
N ALA A 56 -26.40 -10.59 -33.56
CA ALA A 56 -27.25 -11.73 -33.93
C ALA A 56 -26.54 -13.08 -33.72
N ARG A 57 -25.23 -13.14 -33.99
CA ARG A 57 -24.40 -14.34 -33.86
C ARG A 57 -24.17 -14.81 -32.43
N HIS A 58 -24.11 -13.89 -31.46
CA HIS A 58 -23.77 -14.20 -30.07
C HIS A 58 -24.97 -13.98 -29.14
N PRO A 59 -25.64 -15.05 -28.67
CA PRO A 59 -26.87 -14.94 -27.85
C PRO A 59 -26.75 -14.05 -26.60
N VAL A 60 -25.58 -14.02 -25.96
CA VAL A 60 -25.35 -13.19 -24.76
C VAL A 60 -25.57 -11.70 -25.02
N LEU A 61 -25.33 -11.21 -26.24
CA LEU A 61 -25.51 -9.80 -26.62
C LEU A 61 -26.99 -9.42 -26.77
N ARG A 62 -27.89 -10.41 -26.88
CA ARG A 62 -29.35 -10.26 -26.95
C ARG A 62 -30.03 -10.65 -25.64
N THR A 63 -29.26 -10.74 -24.54
CA THR A 63 -29.75 -11.21 -23.24
C THR A 63 -30.20 -10.04 -22.35
N ALA A 64 -31.37 -10.20 -21.75
CA ALA A 64 -31.88 -9.37 -20.65
C ALA A 64 -31.83 -10.14 -19.33
N PHE A 65 -31.81 -9.42 -18.21
CA PHE A 65 -31.77 -9.99 -16.86
C PHE A 65 -33.07 -9.68 -16.13
N VAL A 66 -33.85 -10.72 -15.84
CA VAL A 66 -35.10 -10.61 -15.07
C VAL A 66 -34.79 -11.01 -13.64
N HIS A 67 -35.16 -10.17 -12.67
CA HIS A 67 -34.88 -10.40 -11.24
C HIS A 67 -36.03 -10.00 -10.33
N GLU A 68 -36.95 -9.15 -10.80
CA GLU A 68 -38.11 -8.74 -10.02
C GLU A 68 -39.22 -9.78 -10.04
N ARG A 69 -39.89 -9.97 -8.88
CA ARG A 69 -41.10 -10.81 -8.74
C ARG A 69 -40.91 -12.26 -9.22
N ILE A 70 -39.69 -12.76 -9.16
CA ILE A 70 -39.34 -14.17 -9.42
C ILE A 70 -38.48 -14.71 -8.28
N SER A 71 -38.44 -16.04 -8.11
CA SER A 71 -37.74 -16.67 -6.99
C SER A 71 -36.22 -16.60 -7.07
N ALA A 72 -35.67 -16.48 -8.28
CA ALA A 72 -34.23 -16.33 -8.52
C ALA A 72 -34.02 -15.65 -9.87
N PRO A 73 -32.99 -14.79 -10.02
CA PRO A 73 -32.74 -14.05 -11.25
C PRO A 73 -32.48 -15.00 -12.43
N ARG A 74 -32.83 -14.54 -13.64
CA ARG A 74 -32.70 -15.31 -14.89
C ARG A 74 -32.14 -14.44 -16.02
N GLN A 75 -31.29 -15.07 -16.83
CA GLN A 75 -30.89 -14.58 -18.14
C GLN A 75 -31.96 -15.00 -19.14
N VAL A 76 -32.49 -14.05 -19.90
CA VAL A 76 -33.52 -14.26 -20.92
C VAL A 76 -32.95 -13.83 -22.26
N VAL A 77 -32.71 -14.78 -23.16
CA VAL A 77 -32.20 -14.51 -24.50
C VAL A 77 -33.38 -14.16 -25.41
N LEU A 78 -33.30 -12.99 -26.06
CA LEU A 78 -34.31 -12.56 -27.02
C LEU A 78 -33.92 -12.97 -28.45
N PRO A 79 -34.88 -13.32 -29.33
CA PRO A 79 -34.61 -13.67 -30.73
C PRO A 79 -33.91 -12.57 -31.54
N SER A 80 -34.04 -11.32 -31.14
CA SER A 80 -33.31 -10.20 -31.77
C SER A 80 -33.13 -9.06 -30.77
N ALA A 81 -32.13 -8.21 -31.02
CA ALA A 81 -31.91 -6.97 -30.28
C ALA A 81 -31.63 -5.83 -31.27
N GLU A 82 -32.16 -4.64 -31.00
CA GLU A 82 -31.95 -3.48 -31.86
C GLU A 82 -30.56 -2.89 -31.64
N VAL A 83 -29.76 -2.84 -32.71
CA VAL A 83 -28.43 -2.23 -32.69
C VAL A 83 -28.41 -1.01 -33.60
N ARG A 84 -27.99 0.12 -33.04
CA ARG A 84 -27.87 1.42 -33.72
C ARG A 84 -26.60 2.15 -33.25
N ILE A 85 -25.98 2.89 -34.14
CA ILE A 85 -24.86 3.79 -33.84
C ILE A 85 -25.43 5.20 -33.76
N ASP A 86 -25.42 5.80 -32.57
CA ASP A 86 -25.77 7.21 -32.41
C ASP A 86 -24.66 8.07 -33.03
N VAL A 87 -24.99 9.15 -33.75
CA VAL A 87 -24.01 10.02 -34.39
C VAL A 87 -24.10 11.43 -33.82
N ARG A 88 -22.96 12.02 -33.45
CA ARG A 88 -22.84 13.44 -33.08
C ARG A 88 -21.81 14.12 -33.96
N ASP A 89 -22.24 15.17 -34.64
CA ASP A 89 -21.36 15.99 -35.47
C ASP A 89 -20.70 17.07 -34.62
N LEU A 90 -19.38 16.98 -34.46
CA LEU A 90 -18.55 17.96 -33.75
C LEU A 90 -17.58 18.68 -34.69
N THR A 91 -17.77 18.56 -36.01
CA THR A 91 -16.88 19.19 -37.00
C THR A 91 -16.95 20.72 -37.01
N GLY A 92 -17.98 21.30 -36.40
CA GLY A 92 -18.14 22.75 -36.21
C GLY A 92 -17.37 23.33 -35.02
N LEU A 93 -16.68 22.49 -34.24
CA LEU A 93 -15.87 22.90 -33.08
C LEU A 93 -14.38 22.71 -33.38
N ASP A 94 -13.52 23.57 -32.84
CA ASP A 94 -12.08 23.48 -32.98
C ASP A 94 -11.34 23.45 -31.63
N GLY A 95 -10.05 23.08 -31.68
CA GLY A 95 -9.13 23.09 -30.54
C GLY A 95 -9.74 22.55 -29.23
N ALA A 96 -9.63 23.38 -28.18
CA ALA A 96 -10.08 23.05 -26.84
C ALA A 96 -11.61 22.91 -26.70
N ASP A 97 -12.40 23.50 -27.60
CA ASP A 97 -13.86 23.41 -27.56
C ASP A 97 -14.31 22.03 -28.04
N ARG A 98 -13.67 21.53 -29.10
CA ARG A 98 -13.89 20.16 -29.58
C ARG A 98 -13.49 19.12 -28.54
N ASP A 99 -12.33 19.29 -27.91
CA ASP A 99 -11.85 18.35 -26.89
C ASP A 99 -12.80 18.31 -25.68
N ARG A 100 -13.26 19.48 -25.19
CA ARG A 100 -14.26 19.55 -24.11
C ARG A 100 -15.60 18.92 -24.50
N ALA A 101 -16.05 19.10 -25.75
CA ALA A 101 -17.29 18.48 -26.23
C ALA A 101 -17.16 16.96 -26.33
N VAL A 102 -16.01 16.45 -26.78
CA VAL A 102 -15.70 15.01 -26.79
C VAL A 102 -15.75 14.43 -25.39
N ASP A 103 -15.05 15.04 -24.44
CA ASP A 103 -15.03 14.59 -23.03
C ASP A 103 -16.44 14.62 -22.42
N THR A 104 -17.22 15.65 -22.74
CA THR A 104 -18.61 15.79 -22.29
C THR A 104 -19.49 14.67 -22.82
N GLU A 105 -19.41 14.34 -24.12
CA GLU A 105 -20.21 13.25 -24.71
C GLU A 105 -19.80 11.88 -24.17
N ILE A 106 -18.50 11.63 -23.96
CA ILE A 106 -18.03 10.39 -23.33
C ILE A 106 -18.55 10.27 -21.91
N ALA A 107 -18.42 11.34 -21.10
CA ALA A 107 -18.90 11.37 -19.73
C ALA A 107 -20.42 11.18 -19.65
N ARG A 108 -21.18 11.85 -20.53
CA ARG A 108 -22.64 11.69 -20.66
C ARG A 108 -23.02 10.25 -20.98
N ARG A 109 -22.33 9.63 -21.95
CA ARG A 109 -22.65 8.25 -22.37
C ARG A 109 -22.35 7.24 -21.28
N ARG A 110 -21.29 7.45 -20.50
CA ARG A 110 -20.93 6.63 -19.34
C ARG A 110 -21.91 6.76 -18.19
N ALA A 111 -22.38 7.98 -17.90
CA ALA A 111 -23.29 8.25 -16.80
C ALA A 111 -24.73 7.75 -17.07
N GLU A 112 -25.07 7.42 -18.31
CA GLU A 112 -26.37 6.89 -18.68
C GLU A 112 -26.55 5.46 -18.14
N PRO A 113 -27.47 5.19 -17.18
CA PRO A 113 -27.61 3.87 -16.59
C PRO A 113 -28.16 2.85 -17.61
N PHE A 114 -27.80 1.58 -17.45
CA PHE A 114 -28.41 0.48 -18.21
C PHE A 114 -29.64 -0.06 -17.48
N ASP A 115 -30.75 -0.21 -18.20
CA ASP A 115 -31.87 -1.03 -17.76
C ASP A 115 -31.55 -2.49 -18.06
N LEU A 116 -31.17 -3.25 -17.03
CA LEU A 116 -30.76 -4.64 -17.16
C LEU A 116 -31.88 -5.55 -17.71
N THR A 117 -33.14 -5.11 -17.66
CA THR A 117 -34.28 -5.86 -18.17
C THR A 117 -34.48 -5.70 -19.69
N ARG A 118 -33.65 -4.88 -20.36
CA ARG A 118 -33.78 -4.55 -21.79
C ARG A 118 -32.48 -4.76 -22.56
N ALA A 119 -32.45 -5.78 -23.41
CA ALA A 119 -31.36 -6.00 -24.35
C ALA A 119 -31.41 -5.01 -25.54
N PRO A 120 -30.26 -4.69 -26.17
CA PRO A 120 -28.92 -5.11 -25.79
C PRO A 120 -28.33 -4.23 -24.66
N LEU A 121 -27.54 -4.82 -23.77
CA LEU A 121 -26.82 -4.08 -22.72
C LEU A 121 -25.50 -3.46 -23.23
N MET A 122 -25.57 -2.88 -24.43
CA MET A 122 -24.47 -2.16 -25.05
C MET A 122 -24.98 -1.03 -25.94
N ARG A 123 -24.10 -0.07 -26.20
CA ARG A 123 -24.40 1.20 -26.81
C ARG A 123 -23.21 1.66 -27.65
N LEU A 124 -23.49 2.23 -28.81
CA LEU A 124 -22.49 2.72 -29.75
C LEU A 124 -22.76 4.19 -30.05
N LEU A 125 -21.70 5.00 -30.07
CA LEU A 125 -21.72 6.41 -30.42
C LEU A 125 -20.52 6.72 -31.32
N ALA A 126 -20.77 7.39 -32.44
CA ALA A 126 -19.75 7.93 -33.33
C ALA A 126 -19.74 9.46 -33.17
N LEU A 127 -18.61 10.00 -32.71
CA LEU A 127 -18.35 11.44 -32.73
C LEU A 127 -17.60 11.77 -34.02
N ARG A 128 -18.21 12.55 -34.91
CA ARG A 128 -17.56 13.01 -36.14
C ARG A 128 -16.71 14.23 -35.84
N LEU A 129 -15.39 14.11 -35.99
CA LEU A 129 -14.41 15.15 -35.66
C LEU A 129 -13.85 15.85 -36.90
N GLY A 130 -14.01 15.23 -38.07
CA GLY A 130 -13.66 15.75 -39.38
C GLY A 130 -14.33 14.94 -40.50
N PRO A 131 -14.00 15.19 -41.78
CA PRO A 131 -14.53 14.42 -42.90
C PRO A 131 -14.13 12.94 -42.84
N ASP A 132 -12.89 12.65 -42.46
CA ASP A 132 -12.31 11.29 -42.36
C ASP A 132 -11.76 11.00 -40.96
N GLU A 133 -12.31 11.66 -39.94
CA GLU A 133 -11.87 11.50 -38.55
C GLU A 133 -13.09 11.30 -37.64
N HIS A 134 -13.16 10.14 -37.01
CA HIS A 134 -14.25 9.75 -36.13
C HIS A 134 -13.69 9.21 -34.82
N LEU A 135 -14.38 9.47 -33.71
CA LEU A 135 -14.13 8.80 -32.43
C LEU A 135 -15.32 7.90 -32.11
N MET A 136 -15.08 6.60 -32.08
CA MET A 136 -16.08 5.64 -31.63
C MET A 136 -16.04 5.53 -30.12
N VAL A 137 -17.20 5.56 -29.50
CA VAL A 137 -17.43 5.33 -28.08
C VAL A 137 -18.33 4.10 -27.96
N TRP A 138 -17.77 3.00 -27.48
CA TRP A 138 -18.49 1.78 -27.20
C TRP A 138 -18.63 1.61 -25.69
N THR A 139 -19.88 1.56 -25.23
CA THR A 139 -20.22 1.37 -23.82
C THR A 139 -21.03 0.10 -23.65
N TYR A 140 -20.70 -0.72 -22.66
CA TYR A 140 -21.43 -1.96 -22.37
C TYR A 140 -21.44 -2.28 -20.87
N HIS A 141 -22.42 -3.07 -20.45
CA HIS A 141 -22.48 -3.57 -19.08
C HIS A 141 -21.70 -4.88 -18.95
N HIS A 142 -20.85 -5.01 -17.93
CA HIS A 142 -20.01 -6.19 -17.71
C HIS A 142 -20.78 -7.50 -17.54
N MET A 143 -22.07 -7.45 -17.22
CA MET A 143 -22.91 -8.66 -17.15
C MET A 143 -22.98 -9.48 -18.45
N ILE A 144 -22.74 -8.87 -19.61
CA ILE A 144 -22.76 -9.58 -20.90
C ILE A 144 -21.36 -9.88 -21.45
N LEU A 145 -20.31 -9.19 -20.99
CA LEU A 145 -18.97 -9.24 -21.58
C LEU A 145 -17.88 -9.00 -20.53
N ASP A 146 -16.85 -9.84 -20.53
CA ASP A 146 -15.53 -9.52 -19.98
C ASP A 146 -14.57 -8.93 -21.03
N GLY A 147 -13.38 -8.47 -20.59
CA GLY A 147 -12.40 -7.86 -21.49
C GLY A 147 -11.93 -8.77 -22.63
N TRP A 148 -11.77 -10.08 -22.37
CA TRP A 148 -11.43 -11.05 -23.42
C TRP A 148 -12.55 -11.18 -24.45
N SER A 149 -13.80 -11.32 -23.99
CA SER A 149 -14.98 -11.40 -24.85
C SER A 149 -15.21 -10.10 -25.62
N ALA A 150 -14.87 -8.95 -25.04
CA ALA A 150 -14.91 -7.65 -25.70
C ALA A 150 -13.90 -7.56 -26.86
N ALA A 151 -12.67 -8.05 -26.65
CA ALA A 151 -11.66 -8.13 -27.70
C ALA A 151 -12.08 -9.08 -28.85
N LEU A 152 -12.66 -10.24 -28.53
CA LEU A 152 -13.21 -11.17 -29.53
C LEU A 152 -14.35 -10.53 -30.33
N LEU A 153 -15.25 -9.82 -29.67
CA LEU A 153 -16.36 -9.14 -30.33
C LEU A 153 -15.87 -8.06 -31.30
N LEU A 154 -14.89 -7.25 -30.88
CA LEU A 154 -14.28 -6.26 -31.77
C LEU A 154 -13.60 -6.91 -32.97
N ALA A 155 -12.93 -8.05 -32.79
CA ALA A 155 -12.33 -8.81 -33.89
C ALA A 155 -13.40 -9.36 -34.87
N ASP A 156 -14.54 -9.85 -34.37
CA ASP A 156 -15.65 -10.34 -35.20
C ASP A 156 -16.31 -9.19 -35.99
N VAL A 157 -16.58 -8.05 -35.36
CA VAL A 157 -17.11 -6.84 -36.03
C VAL A 157 -16.14 -6.35 -37.11
N THR A 158 -14.85 -6.30 -36.78
CA THR A 158 -13.76 -5.94 -37.69
C THR A 158 -13.74 -6.83 -38.92
N ALA A 159 -13.77 -8.15 -38.72
CA ALA A 159 -13.71 -9.12 -39.80
C ALA A 159 -14.91 -8.98 -40.75
N ARG A 160 -16.11 -8.73 -40.19
CA ARG A 160 -17.34 -8.50 -40.95
C ARG A 160 -17.32 -7.19 -41.73
N LEU A 161 -16.75 -6.13 -41.16
CA LEU A 161 -16.59 -4.86 -41.86
C LEU A 161 -15.63 -4.99 -43.04
N ALA A 162 -14.53 -5.75 -42.88
CA ALA A 162 -13.55 -5.94 -43.93
C ALA A 162 -14.04 -6.88 -45.04
N ARG A 163 -14.89 -7.87 -44.71
CA ARG A 163 -15.39 -8.87 -45.66
C ARG A 163 -16.89 -9.14 -45.44
N PRO A 164 -17.77 -8.22 -45.85
CA PRO A 164 -19.22 -8.33 -45.59
C PRO A 164 -19.84 -9.57 -46.24
N ASP A 165 -19.29 -10.04 -47.38
CA ASP A 165 -19.80 -11.19 -48.13
C ASP A 165 -19.07 -12.51 -47.83
N ALA A 166 -18.15 -12.54 -46.86
CA ALA A 166 -17.46 -13.78 -46.51
C ALA A 166 -18.38 -14.77 -45.79
N ASP A 167 -18.21 -16.06 -46.08
CA ASP A 167 -18.89 -17.13 -45.36
C ASP A 167 -18.66 -16.99 -43.85
N THR A 168 -19.76 -16.93 -43.10
CA THR A 168 -19.68 -16.82 -41.64
C THR A 168 -19.33 -18.20 -41.07
N PRO A 169 -18.20 -18.35 -40.35
CA PRO A 169 -17.84 -19.63 -39.74
C PRO A 169 -18.92 -20.07 -38.74
N PRO A 170 -19.00 -21.36 -38.36
CA PRO A 170 -19.93 -21.82 -37.33
C PRO A 170 -19.81 -20.99 -36.04
N PRO A 171 -20.91 -20.66 -35.34
CA PRO A 171 -20.83 -19.91 -34.08
C PRO A 171 -20.04 -20.70 -33.03
N PRO A 172 -19.28 -20.01 -32.15
CA PRO A 172 -18.68 -20.67 -31.01
C PRO A 172 -19.77 -21.20 -30.07
N PRO A 173 -19.43 -22.10 -29.12
CA PRO A 173 -20.38 -22.54 -28.12
C PRO A 173 -21.02 -21.36 -27.37
N ALA A 174 -22.30 -21.48 -27.04
CA ALA A 174 -23.02 -20.39 -26.39
C ALA A 174 -22.68 -20.30 -24.89
N PHE A 175 -22.79 -19.11 -24.30
CA PHE A 175 -22.56 -18.88 -22.87
C PHE A 175 -23.39 -19.80 -21.95
N ARG A 176 -24.55 -20.29 -22.41
CA ARG A 176 -25.36 -21.28 -21.69
C ARG A 176 -24.58 -22.55 -21.32
N GLU A 177 -23.60 -22.95 -22.14
CA GLU A 177 -22.79 -24.16 -21.90
C GLU A 177 -21.84 -23.98 -20.72
N HIS A 178 -21.31 -22.76 -20.55
CA HIS A 178 -20.57 -22.39 -19.35
C HIS A 178 -21.46 -22.42 -18.11
N ILE A 179 -22.68 -21.87 -18.18
CA ILE A 179 -23.66 -21.97 -17.08
C ILE A 179 -23.98 -23.43 -16.75
N ALA A 180 -24.17 -24.28 -17.77
CA ALA A 180 -24.40 -25.70 -17.58
C ALA A 180 -23.18 -26.40 -16.95
N TRP A 181 -21.96 -25.99 -17.31
CA TRP A 181 -20.72 -26.51 -16.70
C TRP A 181 -20.59 -26.09 -15.24
N LEU A 182 -20.85 -24.84 -14.89
CA LEU A 182 -20.84 -24.35 -13.50
C LEU A 182 -21.79 -25.17 -12.60
N ARG A 183 -22.96 -25.51 -13.11
CA ARG A 183 -23.96 -26.31 -12.37
C ARG A 183 -23.55 -27.77 -12.14
N ARG A 184 -22.51 -28.27 -12.81
CA ARG A 184 -21.98 -29.63 -12.62
C ARG A 184 -20.79 -29.69 -11.65
N GLN A 185 -20.31 -28.54 -11.16
CA GLN A 185 -19.23 -28.51 -10.18
C GLN A 185 -19.72 -29.04 -8.83
N ASP A 186 -18.80 -29.50 -7.99
CA ASP A 186 -19.08 -30.08 -6.68
C ASP A 186 -18.75 -29.06 -5.58
N PRO A 187 -19.75 -28.38 -5.00
CA PRO A 187 -19.51 -27.35 -3.99
C PRO A 187 -18.84 -27.90 -2.72
N ALA A 188 -18.98 -29.19 -2.41
CA ALA A 188 -18.35 -29.77 -1.24
C ALA A 188 -16.83 -29.92 -1.43
N ARG A 189 -16.40 -30.28 -2.65
CA ARG A 189 -14.99 -30.32 -3.04
C ARG A 189 -14.38 -28.92 -2.97
N ASP A 190 -15.07 -27.91 -3.52
CA ASP A 190 -14.60 -26.53 -3.49
C ASP A 190 -14.52 -26.00 -2.06
N GLN A 191 -15.55 -26.25 -1.25
CA GLN A 191 -15.56 -25.86 0.16
C GLN A 191 -14.37 -26.44 0.92
N ALA A 192 -14.10 -27.74 0.78
CA ALA A 192 -12.98 -28.39 1.46
C ALA A 192 -11.64 -27.76 1.05
N PHE A 193 -11.45 -27.49 -0.25
CA PHE A 193 -10.25 -26.82 -0.74
C PHE A 193 -10.08 -25.42 -0.17
N TRP A 194 -11.10 -24.56 -0.24
CA TRP A 194 -10.99 -23.18 0.19
C TRP A 194 -10.82 -23.03 1.70
N THR A 195 -11.46 -23.90 2.49
CA THR A 195 -11.25 -23.95 3.94
C THR A 195 -9.81 -24.31 4.27
N ASP A 196 -9.22 -25.32 3.61
CA ASP A 196 -7.81 -25.71 3.83
C ASP A 196 -6.82 -24.65 3.33
N TYR A 197 -7.04 -24.11 2.13
CA TYR A 197 -6.16 -23.13 1.51
C TYR A 197 -6.04 -21.82 2.31
N LEU A 198 -7.14 -21.39 2.95
CA LEU A 198 -7.21 -20.16 3.75
C LEU A 198 -7.01 -20.41 5.26
N ASP A 199 -6.73 -21.64 5.68
CA ASP A 199 -6.57 -21.99 7.10
C ASP A 199 -5.45 -21.19 7.79
N GLY A 200 -5.73 -20.65 8.98
CA GLY A 200 -4.79 -19.78 9.71
C GLY A 200 -4.48 -18.45 9.02
N TYR A 201 -5.36 -17.94 8.15
CA TYR A 201 -5.34 -16.54 7.71
C TYR A 201 -6.37 -15.73 8.51
N ASP A 202 -5.92 -15.12 9.60
CA ASP A 202 -6.82 -14.54 10.60
C ASP A 202 -7.21 -13.08 10.32
N GLU A 203 -6.35 -12.32 9.64
CA GLU A 203 -6.55 -10.88 9.44
C GLU A 203 -6.12 -10.42 8.04
N PRO A 204 -6.91 -9.54 7.40
CA PRO A 204 -6.60 -9.03 6.07
C PRO A 204 -5.33 -8.17 6.05
N ALA A 205 -4.49 -8.37 5.04
CA ALA A 205 -3.37 -7.48 4.75
C ALA A 205 -3.86 -6.15 4.18
N VAL A 206 -4.08 -5.17 5.06
CA VAL A 206 -4.52 -3.82 4.72
C VAL A 206 -3.31 -2.88 4.65
N PHE A 207 -3.26 -2.04 3.62
CA PHE A 207 -2.21 -1.02 3.52
C PHE A 207 -2.22 -0.06 4.72
N THR A 208 -1.05 0.15 5.30
CA THR A 208 -0.83 1.08 6.42
C THR A 208 -0.15 2.34 5.89
N LEU A 209 -0.96 3.26 5.38
CA LEU A 209 -0.53 4.57 4.90
C LEU A 209 -1.18 5.67 5.76
N PRO A 210 -0.58 6.87 5.86
CA PRO A 210 -1.06 7.94 6.73
C PRO A 210 -2.55 8.26 6.62
N ARG A 211 -3.11 8.21 5.40
CA ARG A 211 -4.54 8.51 5.14
C ARG A 211 -5.46 7.30 5.25
N ILE A 212 -4.91 6.08 5.25
CA ILE A 212 -5.70 4.86 5.28
C ILE A 212 -6.17 4.58 6.70
N ARG A 213 -7.45 4.87 6.96
CA ARG A 213 -8.10 4.47 8.21
C ARG A 213 -8.51 2.99 8.13
N PRO A 214 -8.16 2.17 9.16
CA PRO A 214 -8.69 0.82 9.28
C PRO A 214 -10.23 0.82 9.20
N GLY A 215 -10.81 -0.08 8.39
CA GLY A 215 -12.26 -0.25 8.26
C GLY A 215 -13.04 0.79 7.44
N ALA A 216 -12.39 1.81 6.86
CA ALA A 216 -13.08 2.76 5.95
C ALA A 216 -13.63 2.06 4.69
N LYS A 217 -14.93 2.19 4.41
CA LYS A 217 -15.50 1.65 3.17
C LYS A 217 -15.03 2.45 1.95
N PRO A 218 -14.93 1.83 0.75
CA PRO A 218 -14.68 2.57 -0.46
C PRO A 218 -15.72 3.68 -0.67
N SER A 219 -15.27 4.86 -1.07
CA SER A 219 -16.08 6.03 -1.38
C SER A 219 -16.79 5.93 -2.73
N GLY A 220 -16.27 5.11 -3.65
CA GLY A 220 -16.76 5.01 -5.04
C GLY A 220 -16.14 6.04 -6.00
N GLU A 221 -15.31 6.94 -5.48
CA GLU A 221 -14.45 7.85 -6.23
C GLU A 221 -13.06 7.23 -6.39
N PHE A 222 -12.59 7.13 -7.63
CA PHE A 222 -11.32 6.48 -7.93
C PHE A 222 -10.40 7.42 -8.70
N ARG A 223 -9.10 7.26 -8.47
CA ARG A 223 -8.05 7.86 -9.29
C ARG A 223 -7.12 6.79 -9.82
N THR A 224 -6.44 7.10 -10.92
CA THR A 224 -5.52 6.16 -11.57
C THR A 224 -4.15 6.79 -11.70
N VAL A 225 -3.13 6.14 -11.15
CA VAL A 225 -1.71 6.43 -11.44
C VAL A 225 -1.16 5.37 -12.38
N ARG A 226 -0.20 5.75 -13.24
CA ARG A 226 0.25 4.90 -14.36
C ARG A 226 1.77 4.88 -14.46
N ALA A 227 2.30 3.74 -14.88
CA ALA A 227 3.70 3.55 -15.25
C ALA A 227 3.79 2.69 -16.51
N THR A 228 4.80 2.94 -17.34
CA THR A 228 5.11 2.10 -18.50
C THR A 228 6.52 1.59 -18.33
N LEU A 229 6.67 0.27 -18.32
CA LEU A 229 7.96 -0.38 -18.26
C LEU A 229 8.36 -0.86 -19.66
N PRO A 230 9.62 -0.66 -20.09
CA PRO A 230 10.03 -0.94 -21.46
C PRO A 230 9.90 -2.42 -21.85
N ALA A 231 9.62 -2.69 -23.12
CA ALA A 231 9.55 -4.03 -23.69
C ALA A 231 10.78 -4.89 -23.39
N ALA A 232 11.97 -4.28 -23.29
CA ALA A 232 13.20 -4.97 -22.90
C ALA A 232 13.14 -5.56 -21.49
N LEU A 233 12.55 -4.85 -20.52
CA LEU A 233 12.32 -5.37 -19.18
C LEU A 233 11.28 -6.49 -19.20
N ALA A 234 10.16 -6.28 -19.90
CA ALA A 234 9.13 -7.30 -20.06
C ALA A 234 9.69 -8.59 -20.70
N GLY A 235 10.61 -8.47 -21.66
CA GLY A 235 11.34 -9.59 -22.26
C GLY A 235 12.18 -10.36 -21.24
N ARG A 236 12.95 -9.67 -20.38
CA ARG A 236 13.73 -10.31 -19.31
C ARG A 236 12.84 -11.03 -18.30
N LEU A 237 11.73 -10.41 -17.91
CA LEU A 237 10.76 -11.04 -17.01
C LEU A 237 10.11 -12.29 -17.63
N ARG A 238 9.75 -12.26 -18.92
CA ARG A 238 9.25 -13.44 -19.64
C ARG A 238 10.29 -14.56 -19.69
N ALA A 239 11.56 -14.22 -19.92
CA ALA A 239 12.64 -15.21 -19.91
C ALA A 239 12.81 -15.84 -18.52
N LEU A 240 12.79 -15.04 -17.45
CA LEU A 240 12.81 -15.54 -16.07
C LEU A 240 11.59 -16.43 -15.77
N ALA A 241 10.40 -16.03 -16.21
CA ALA A 241 9.20 -16.85 -16.04
C ALA A 241 9.37 -18.22 -16.69
N ALA A 242 9.87 -18.25 -17.93
CA ALA A 242 10.09 -19.48 -18.67
C ALA A 242 11.13 -20.40 -18.00
N THR A 243 12.25 -19.87 -17.50
CA THR A 243 13.28 -20.68 -16.83
C THR A 243 12.81 -21.26 -15.50
N ARG A 244 11.78 -20.67 -14.89
CA ARG A 244 11.16 -21.14 -13.64
C ARG A 244 9.83 -21.84 -13.84
N SER A 245 9.47 -22.18 -15.10
CA SER A 245 8.21 -22.84 -15.44
C SER A 245 6.97 -22.12 -14.88
N THR A 246 7.00 -20.79 -14.89
CA THR A 246 5.92 -19.91 -14.44
C THR A 246 5.52 -18.93 -15.54
N THR A 247 4.58 -18.04 -15.25
CA THR A 247 4.07 -17.04 -16.21
C THR A 247 4.48 -15.62 -15.81
N LEU A 248 4.47 -14.70 -16.78
CA LEU A 248 4.65 -13.27 -16.49
C LEU A 248 3.58 -12.76 -15.50
N GLY A 249 2.34 -13.24 -15.61
CA GLY A 249 1.26 -12.92 -14.69
C GLY A 249 1.58 -13.34 -13.26
N SER A 250 2.09 -14.54 -13.05
CA SER A 250 2.51 -15.02 -11.72
C SER A 250 3.67 -14.22 -11.13
N LEU A 251 4.62 -13.74 -11.96
CA LEU A 251 5.68 -12.83 -11.52
C LEU A 251 5.10 -11.48 -11.05
N VAL A 252 4.13 -10.94 -11.80
CA VAL A 252 3.42 -9.70 -11.47
C VAL A 252 2.64 -9.85 -10.17
N GLU A 253 1.88 -10.95 -10.02
CA GLU A 253 1.12 -11.24 -8.81
C GLU A 253 2.03 -11.40 -7.59
N ALA A 254 3.17 -12.09 -7.72
CA ALA A 254 4.15 -12.21 -6.63
C ALA A 254 4.77 -10.85 -6.28
N ALA A 255 5.20 -10.06 -7.27
CA ALA A 255 5.72 -8.71 -7.04
C ALA A 255 4.70 -7.82 -6.32
N TRP A 256 3.41 -7.94 -6.66
CA TRP A 256 2.33 -7.28 -5.96
C TRP A 256 2.19 -7.80 -4.52
N ALA A 257 2.23 -9.11 -4.29
CA ALA A 257 2.17 -9.71 -2.97
C ALA A 257 3.25 -9.14 -2.03
N GLY A 258 4.50 -9.07 -2.51
CA GLY A 258 5.60 -8.48 -1.75
C GLY A 258 5.43 -6.98 -1.51
N THR A 259 4.85 -6.26 -2.46
CA THR A 259 4.51 -4.84 -2.28
C THR A 259 3.43 -4.67 -1.22
N VAL A 260 2.36 -5.47 -1.26
CA VAL A 260 1.31 -5.48 -0.23
C VAL A 260 1.91 -5.78 1.13
N ALA A 261 2.73 -6.83 1.25
CA ALA A 261 3.38 -7.20 2.49
C ALA A 261 4.19 -6.04 3.10
N ARG A 262 4.94 -5.32 2.25
CA ARG A 262 5.76 -4.18 2.69
C ARG A 262 4.94 -3.04 3.25
N TYR A 263 3.78 -2.74 2.65
CA TYR A 263 2.91 -1.64 3.04
C TYR A 263 1.86 -2.03 4.08
N SER A 264 1.55 -3.32 4.25
CA SER A 264 0.68 -3.82 5.33
C SER A 264 1.46 -4.18 6.59
N GLY A 265 2.78 -4.37 6.50
CA GLY A 265 3.61 -4.86 7.60
C GLY A 265 3.34 -6.33 7.96
N ARG A 266 2.80 -7.12 7.02
CA ARG A 266 2.49 -8.55 7.20
C ARG A 266 3.14 -9.38 6.12
N ASP A 267 3.70 -10.52 6.49
CA ASP A 267 4.34 -11.43 5.52
C ASP A 267 3.38 -12.48 4.96
N ASP A 268 2.24 -12.73 5.61
CA ASP A 268 1.15 -13.56 5.08
C ASP A 268 0.05 -12.65 4.55
N VAL A 269 -0.11 -12.61 3.22
CA VAL A 269 -1.03 -11.69 2.54
C VAL A 269 -1.99 -12.45 1.65
N VAL A 270 -3.26 -12.04 1.67
CA VAL A 270 -4.25 -12.45 0.66
C VAL A 270 -4.64 -11.22 -0.16
N PHE A 271 -4.72 -11.40 -1.47
CA PHE A 271 -5.22 -10.41 -2.43
C PHE A 271 -6.09 -11.11 -3.47
N GLY A 272 -6.98 -10.35 -4.11
CA GLY A 272 -7.80 -10.89 -5.18
C GLY A 272 -7.02 -10.97 -6.49
N VAL A 273 -7.21 -12.04 -7.24
CA VAL A 273 -6.73 -12.16 -8.62
C VAL A 273 -7.92 -12.37 -9.53
N THR A 274 -8.04 -11.52 -10.55
CA THR A 274 -9.05 -11.69 -11.60
C THR A 274 -8.57 -12.74 -12.59
N VAL A 275 -9.21 -13.91 -12.57
CA VAL A 275 -8.94 -15.01 -13.49
C VAL A 275 -9.83 -14.93 -14.73
N ALA A 276 -9.39 -15.56 -15.83
CA ALA A 276 -10.18 -15.65 -17.06
C ALA A 276 -11.50 -16.41 -16.88
N GLY A 277 -11.56 -17.37 -15.96
CA GLY A 277 -12.77 -18.14 -15.62
C GLY A 277 -13.40 -18.97 -16.76
N ARG A 278 -12.73 -19.05 -17.91
CA ARG A 278 -13.19 -19.86 -19.06
C ARG A 278 -13.20 -21.34 -18.69
N PRO A 279 -14.29 -22.07 -19.01
CA PRO A 279 -14.40 -23.47 -18.65
C PRO A 279 -13.47 -24.33 -19.52
N PRO A 280 -13.01 -25.50 -19.04
CA PRO A 280 -12.20 -26.43 -19.82
C PRO A 280 -13.05 -27.21 -20.83
N LEU A 281 -13.75 -26.49 -21.71
CA LEU A 281 -14.61 -27.02 -22.77
C LEU A 281 -14.00 -26.73 -24.15
N PRO A 282 -14.17 -27.62 -25.14
CA PRO A 282 -13.75 -27.33 -26.51
C PRO A 282 -14.38 -26.03 -27.03
N GLY A 283 -13.56 -25.13 -27.58
CA GLY A 283 -14.02 -23.85 -28.11
C GLY A 283 -14.32 -22.78 -27.05
N ALA A 284 -14.02 -23.02 -25.76
CA ALA A 284 -14.21 -22.06 -24.68
C ALA A 284 -13.49 -20.73 -24.92
N ASP A 285 -12.31 -20.74 -25.56
CA ASP A 285 -11.52 -19.54 -25.84
C ASP A 285 -12.17 -18.57 -26.83
N ALA A 286 -13.14 -19.04 -27.61
CA ALA A 286 -13.91 -18.25 -28.58
C ALA A 286 -15.32 -17.90 -28.09
N MET A 287 -15.76 -18.43 -26.94
CA MET A 287 -17.07 -18.09 -26.38
C MET A 287 -17.11 -16.62 -25.96
N ILE A 288 -18.25 -15.96 -26.16
CA ILE A 288 -18.50 -14.59 -25.73
C ILE A 288 -19.47 -14.61 -24.56
N GLY A 289 -19.13 -13.90 -23.49
CA GLY A 289 -19.91 -13.82 -22.25
C GLY A 289 -19.14 -13.22 -21.08
N MET A 290 -19.67 -13.39 -19.87
CA MET A 290 -19.03 -12.94 -18.65
C MET A 290 -18.43 -14.13 -17.89
N PHE A 291 -17.12 -14.36 -18.07
CA PHE A 291 -16.41 -15.51 -17.50
C PHE A 291 -15.51 -15.14 -16.33
N ILE A 292 -14.94 -13.93 -16.34
CA ILE A 292 -13.96 -13.56 -15.32
C ILE A 292 -14.53 -13.71 -13.90
N ASN A 293 -13.67 -14.15 -13.01
CA ASN A 293 -13.98 -14.28 -11.59
C ASN A 293 -12.82 -13.73 -10.76
N THR A 294 -13.12 -13.23 -9.57
CA THR A 294 -12.10 -12.76 -8.63
C THR A 294 -11.96 -13.79 -7.52
N VAL A 295 -10.76 -14.36 -7.39
CA VAL A 295 -10.47 -15.39 -6.39
C VAL A 295 -9.37 -14.93 -5.43
N PRO A 296 -9.44 -15.29 -4.14
CA PRO A 296 -8.36 -14.98 -3.21
C PRO A 296 -7.12 -15.81 -3.54
N VAL A 297 -5.98 -15.14 -3.55
CA VAL A 297 -4.67 -15.79 -3.62
C VAL A 297 -3.87 -15.41 -2.39
N ARG A 298 -3.36 -16.41 -1.69
CA ARG A 298 -2.54 -16.25 -0.50
C ARG A 298 -1.07 -16.37 -0.88
N ALA A 299 -0.25 -15.46 -0.36
CA ALA A 299 1.18 -15.47 -0.53
C ALA A 299 1.85 -15.28 0.83
N ARG A 300 2.82 -16.14 1.12
CA ARG A 300 3.72 -15.98 2.27
C ARG A 300 5.07 -15.46 1.76
N VAL A 301 5.48 -14.31 2.29
CA VAL A 301 6.70 -13.60 1.91
C VAL A 301 7.80 -14.02 2.87
N ASP A 302 8.72 -14.84 2.37
CA ASP A 302 9.92 -15.23 3.13
C ASP A 302 11.09 -14.35 2.69
N HIS A 303 11.49 -13.43 3.57
CA HIS A 303 12.48 -12.39 3.31
C HIS A 303 13.88 -12.91 3.01
N GLU A 304 14.22 -14.11 3.48
CA GLU A 304 15.57 -14.67 3.35
C GLU A 304 15.71 -15.60 2.12
N LEU A 305 14.59 -16.04 1.53
CA LEU A 305 14.65 -16.84 0.30
C LEU A 305 15.18 -16.02 -0.88
N PRO A 306 15.94 -16.65 -1.80
CA PRO A 306 16.18 -16.09 -3.12
C PRO A 306 14.85 -15.77 -3.81
N ALA A 307 14.75 -14.60 -4.45
CA ALA A 307 13.51 -14.14 -5.06
C ALA A 307 12.95 -15.14 -6.09
N GLU A 308 13.80 -15.71 -6.94
CA GLU A 308 13.40 -16.76 -7.90
C GLU A 308 12.85 -18.03 -7.27
N GLU A 309 13.33 -18.41 -6.09
CA GLU A 309 12.81 -19.56 -5.36
C GLU A 309 11.44 -19.22 -4.76
N TRP A 310 11.32 -18.04 -4.14
CA TRP A 310 10.05 -17.55 -3.62
C TRP A 310 8.98 -17.47 -4.73
N LEU A 311 9.33 -16.99 -5.91
CA LEU A 311 8.45 -16.97 -7.09
C LEU A 311 7.97 -18.37 -7.49
N THR A 312 8.88 -19.35 -7.46
CA THR A 312 8.55 -20.74 -7.79
C THR A 312 7.58 -21.32 -6.77
N ARG A 313 7.81 -21.05 -5.47
CA ARG A 313 6.91 -21.46 -4.38
C ARG A 313 5.54 -20.79 -4.50
N TYR A 314 5.50 -19.49 -4.82
CA TYR A 314 4.27 -18.75 -5.06
C TYR A 314 3.48 -19.33 -6.25
N ALA A 315 4.14 -19.60 -7.37
CA ALA A 315 3.49 -20.19 -8.54
C ALA A 315 2.93 -21.59 -8.22
N ALA A 316 3.65 -22.39 -7.43
CA ALA A 316 3.20 -23.69 -6.97
C ALA A 316 1.98 -23.58 -6.03
N SER A 317 1.94 -22.63 -5.10
CA SER A 317 0.78 -22.41 -4.22
C SER A 317 -0.43 -21.86 -4.97
N ARG A 318 -0.20 -21.13 -6.07
CA ARG A 318 -1.24 -20.57 -6.94
C ARG A 318 -1.89 -21.61 -7.85
N HIS A 319 -1.21 -22.71 -8.16
CA HIS A 319 -1.67 -23.69 -9.15
C HIS A 319 -2.99 -24.41 -8.77
N PRO A 320 -3.16 -24.96 -7.55
CA PRO A 320 -4.41 -25.61 -7.15
C PRO A 320 -5.64 -24.69 -7.22
N VAL A 321 -5.45 -23.40 -6.99
CA VAL A 321 -6.53 -22.39 -7.09
C VAL A 321 -7.18 -22.37 -8.48
N LEU A 322 -6.45 -22.73 -9.55
CA LEU A 322 -6.98 -22.75 -10.92
C LEU A 322 -8.11 -23.78 -11.11
N GLU A 323 -8.07 -24.93 -10.42
CA GLU A 323 -9.14 -25.93 -10.49
C GLU A 323 -10.43 -25.43 -9.84
N HIS A 324 -10.29 -24.62 -8.79
CA HIS A 324 -11.37 -24.08 -7.98
C HIS A 324 -11.77 -22.65 -8.37
N GLN A 325 -11.19 -22.12 -9.44
CA GLN A 325 -11.30 -20.69 -9.81
C GLN A 325 -12.70 -20.23 -10.20
N HIS A 326 -13.62 -21.19 -10.38
CA HIS A 326 -15.03 -20.96 -10.69
C HIS A 326 -15.88 -20.67 -9.44
N THR A 327 -15.31 -20.86 -8.24
CA THR A 327 -16.01 -20.69 -6.96
C THR A 327 -16.37 -19.22 -6.74
N PRO A 328 -17.59 -18.89 -6.31
CA PRO A 328 -17.97 -17.52 -6.00
C PRO A 328 -17.18 -16.98 -4.80
N LEU A 329 -16.63 -15.76 -4.90
CA LEU A 329 -15.89 -15.14 -3.80
C LEU A 329 -16.72 -15.07 -2.49
N THR A 330 -18.03 -14.81 -2.60
CA THR A 330 -18.95 -14.77 -1.46
C THR A 330 -19.03 -16.10 -0.71
N ASP A 331 -18.97 -17.23 -1.42
CA ASP A 331 -18.92 -18.55 -0.81
C ASP A 331 -17.55 -18.82 -0.17
N VAL A 332 -16.45 -18.44 -0.83
CA VAL A 332 -15.10 -18.55 -0.27
C VAL A 332 -14.97 -17.76 1.03
N GLN A 333 -15.45 -16.52 1.08
CA GLN A 333 -15.47 -15.70 2.30
C GLN A 333 -16.28 -16.34 3.42
N ARG A 334 -17.45 -16.93 3.09
CA ARG A 334 -18.28 -17.65 4.06
C ARG A 334 -17.56 -18.87 4.63
N TRP A 335 -16.88 -19.64 3.80
CA TRP A 335 -16.17 -20.86 4.21
C TRP A 335 -14.87 -20.59 4.96
N ALA A 336 -14.22 -19.46 4.68
CA ALA A 336 -13.05 -18.99 5.41
C ALA A 336 -13.38 -18.45 6.82
N GLY A 337 -14.66 -18.46 7.22
CA GLY A 337 -15.07 -18.00 8.56
C GLY A 337 -14.96 -16.49 8.74
N THR A 338 -14.83 -15.71 7.66
CA THR A 338 -14.76 -14.26 7.72
C THR A 338 -16.05 -13.72 8.33
N GLU A 339 -15.94 -12.83 9.34
CA GLU A 339 -17.12 -12.20 9.95
C GLU A 339 -18.01 -11.57 8.87
N ARG A 340 -19.34 -11.62 9.05
CA ARG A 340 -20.28 -11.06 8.07
C ARG A 340 -19.97 -9.58 7.81
N GLY A 341 -19.43 -9.29 6.63
CA GLY A 341 -19.10 -7.94 6.18
C GLY A 341 -17.60 -7.58 6.24
N ALA A 342 -16.73 -8.45 6.78
CA ALA A 342 -15.29 -8.31 6.65
C ALA A 342 -14.81 -8.84 5.28
N GLN A 343 -13.79 -8.20 4.70
CA GLN A 343 -13.20 -8.62 3.43
C GLN A 343 -11.95 -9.47 3.69
N LEU A 344 -11.76 -10.54 2.91
CA LEU A 344 -10.52 -11.34 2.95
C LEU A 344 -9.30 -10.53 2.46
N PHE A 345 -9.55 -9.55 1.60
CA PHE A 345 -8.55 -8.70 0.99
C PHE A 345 -9.19 -7.40 0.49
N ASP A 346 -8.40 -6.33 0.41
CA ASP A 346 -8.84 -5.01 -0.07
C ASP A 346 -8.18 -4.61 -1.40
N THR A 347 -7.31 -5.48 -1.94
CA THR A 347 -6.57 -5.22 -3.17
C THR A 347 -6.78 -6.31 -4.20
N VAL A 348 -6.80 -5.94 -5.48
CA VAL A 348 -6.97 -6.87 -6.61
C VAL A 348 -5.90 -6.67 -7.66
N VAL A 349 -5.44 -7.77 -8.26
CA VAL A 349 -4.57 -7.80 -9.43
C VAL A 349 -5.34 -8.30 -10.64
N VAL A 350 -5.26 -7.55 -11.74
CA VAL A 350 -5.81 -7.89 -13.05
C VAL A 350 -4.66 -7.92 -14.05
N PHE A 351 -4.32 -9.12 -14.52
CA PHE A 351 -3.32 -9.29 -15.58
C PHE A 351 -4.04 -9.53 -16.91
N GLU A 352 -4.01 -8.53 -17.78
CA GLU A 352 -4.68 -8.56 -19.08
C GLU A 352 -3.71 -9.04 -20.17
N ASN A 353 -3.95 -10.24 -20.70
CA ASN A 353 -3.14 -10.89 -21.73
C ASN A 353 -3.95 -11.25 -23.00
N TYR A 354 -5.05 -10.55 -23.26
CA TYR A 354 -5.84 -10.76 -24.48
C TYR A 354 -5.31 -9.92 -25.65
N PRO A 355 -5.62 -10.30 -26.91
CA PRO A 355 -5.15 -9.60 -28.10
C PRO A 355 -5.53 -8.11 -28.08
N ASP A 356 -4.60 -7.26 -28.53
CA ASP A 356 -4.84 -5.83 -28.63
C ASP A 356 -5.76 -5.51 -29.82
N ALA A 357 -6.97 -5.00 -29.51
CA ALA A 357 -7.91 -4.53 -30.52
C ALA A 357 -7.40 -3.28 -31.27
N SER A 358 -6.37 -2.59 -30.77
CA SER A 358 -5.79 -1.39 -31.40
C SER A 358 -5.07 -1.67 -32.72
N SER A 359 -4.62 -2.92 -32.94
CA SER A 359 -3.85 -3.32 -34.13
C SER A 359 -4.71 -3.73 -35.33
N ALA A 360 -6.05 -3.65 -35.20
CA ALA A 360 -6.97 -3.96 -36.28
C ALA A 360 -6.85 -2.93 -37.41
N VAL A 361 -6.15 -3.29 -38.49
CA VAL A 361 -6.26 -2.62 -39.79
C VAL A 361 -7.59 -3.04 -40.40
N LEU A 362 -8.52 -2.09 -40.53
CA LEU A 362 -9.88 -2.32 -41.00
C LEU A 362 -9.98 -2.04 -42.51
N ALA A 363 -10.87 -2.76 -43.20
CA ALA A 363 -11.21 -2.54 -44.62
C ALA A 363 -9.98 -2.40 -45.55
N ASP A 364 -9.16 -3.45 -45.65
CA ASP A 364 -7.97 -3.52 -46.53
C ASP A 364 -6.94 -2.37 -46.37
N GLY A 365 -6.95 -1.68 -45.21
CA GLY A 365 -6.03 -0.56 -44.93
C GLY A 365 -6.63 0.83 -45.08
N ALA A 366 -7.90 0.94 -45.49
CA ALA A 366 -8.58 2.22 -45.67
C ALA A 366 -8.96 2.91 -44.35
N LEU A 367 -9.16 2.13 -43.27
CA LEU A 367 -9.59 2.65 -41.98
C LEU A 367 -8.59 2.21 -40.89
N ARG A 368 -8.01 3.19 -40.19
CA ARG A 368 -6.98 2.95 -39.15
C ARG A 368 -7.51 3.27 -37.77
N THR A 369 -7.29 2.36 -36.83
CA THR A 369 -7.62 2.53 -35.42
C THR A 369 -6.44 3.13 -34.65
N THR A 370 -6.65 4.20 -33.87
CA THR A 370 -5.66 4.80 -32.96
C THR A 370 -6.29 5.18 -31.61
N ASP A 371 -5.46 5.54 -30.64
CA ASP A 371 -5.88 6.09 -29.33
C ASP A 371 -6.92 5.25 -28.58
N VAL A 372 -6.71 3.93 -28.49
CA VAL A 372 -7.64 3.08 -27.74
C VAL A 372 -7.53 3.37 -26.24
N ARG A 373 -8.62 3.81 -25.63
CA ARG A 373 -8.71 4.05 -24.19
C ARG A 373 -9.77 3.13 -23.58
N TYR A 374 -9.39 2.52 -22.47
CA TYR A 374 -10.26 1.68 -21.65
C TYR A 374 -10.44 2.34 -20.31
N GLU A 375 -11.68 2.43 -19.84
CA GLU A 375 -11.97 2.94 -18.50
C GLU A 375 -12.90 1.99 -17.75
N THR A 376 -12.39 1.51 -16.62
CA THR A 376 -12.99 0.49 -15.75
C THR A 376 -13.21 1.09 -14.36
N ARG A 377 -14.39 0.85 -13.77
CA ARG A 377 -14.67 1.21 -12.36
C ARG A 377 -14.62 -0.03 -11.48
N THR A 378 -13.83 0.04 -10.42
CA THR A 378 -13.61 -1.09 -9.49
C THR A 378 -14.41 -0.88 -8.20
N ASN A 379 -14.54 -1.91 -7.37
CA ASN A 379 -15.18 -1.86 -6.05
C ASN A 379 -14.19 -2.11 -4.89
N TYR A 380 -12.89 -2.12 -5.19
CA TYR A 380 -11.81 -2.39 -4.24
C TYR A 380 -11.01 -1.11 -3.98
N ARG A 381 -10.37 -1.02 -2.80
CA ARG A 381 -9.59 0.16 -2.42
C ARG A 381 -8.40 0.40 -3.34
N ALA A 382 -7.79 -0.68 -3.83
CA ALA A 382 -6.71 -0.63 -4.80
C ALA A 382 -6.82 -1.78 -5.80
N THR A 383 -6.75 -1.46 -7.10
CA THR A 383 -6.72 -2.43 -8.19
C THR A 383 -5.50 -2.18 -9.06
N LEU A 384 -4.61 -3.14 -9.10
CA LEU A 384 -3.45 -3.16 -10.00
C LEU A 384 -3.87 -3.81 -11.32
N VAL A 385 -3.80 -3.06 -12.42
CA VAL A 385 -4.06 -3.57 -13.77
C VAL A 385 -2.75 -3.55 -14.55
N VAL A 386 -2.37 -4.70 -15.11
CA VAL A 386 -1.14 -4.86 -15.89
C VAL A 386 -1.45 -5.42 -17.27
N ARG A 387 -1.00 -4.71 -18.31
CA ARG A 387 -1.14 -5.10 -19.72
C ARG A 387 0.22 -5.31 -20.35
N ALA A 388 0.40 -6.44 -21.03
CA ALA A 388 1.69 -6.84 -21.60
C ALA A 388 1.67 -6.84 -23.14
N GLN A 389 1.67 -5.65 -23.76
CA GLN A 389 1.56 -5.42 -25.21
C GLN A 389 2.84 -4.78 -25.76
N GLY A 390 3.89 -5.58 -25.95
CA GLY A 390 5.25 -5.07 -26.18
C GLY A 390 5.83 -4.55 -24.87
N ASP A 391 5.48 -3.31 -24.50
CA ASP A 391 5.73 -2.73 -23.19
C ASP A 391 4.83 -3.35 -22.11
N LEU A 392 5.19 -3.14 -20.84
CA LEU A 392 4.34 -3.50 -19.70
C LEU A 392 3.71 -2.23 -19.14
N HIS A 393 2.43 -2.02 -19.46
CA HIS A 393 1.65 -0.89 -18.97
C HIS A 393 1.02 -1.28 -17.62
N VAL A 394 1.33 -0.49 -16.59
CA VAL A 394 0.87 -0.71 -15.22
C VAL A 394 -0.02 0.45 -14.82
N GLN A 395 -1.20 0.14 -14.31
CA GLN A 395 -2.14 1.10 -13.75
C GLN A 395 -2.48 0.69 -12.34
N LEU A 396 -2.46 1.64 -11.42
CA LEU A 396 -2.95 1.45 -10.07
C LEU A 396 -4.16 2.37 -9.88
N ILE A 397 -5.33 1.76 -9.81
CA ILE A 397 -6.62 2.42 -9.58
C ILE A 397 -6.89 2.36 -8.09
N VAL A 398 -6.98 3.52 -7.42
CA VAL A 398 -7.17 3.60 -5.98
C VAL A 398 -8.35 4.47 -5.63
N ASP A 399 -8.98 4.18 -4.51
CA ASP A 399 -10.02 5.02 -3.94
C ASP A 399 -9.44 6.37 -3.50
N SER A 400 -9.91 7.47 -4.11
CA SER A 400 -9.35 8.81 -3.87
C SER A 400 -9.66 9.38 -2.49
N ALA A 401 -10.64 8.82 -1.77
CA ALA A 401 -10.89 9.18 -0.37
C ALA A 401 -9.92 8.47 0.59
N VAL A 402 -9.27 7.39 0.13
CA VAL A 402 -8.39 6.54 0.95
C VAL A 402 -6.91 6.78 0.63
N PHE A 403 -6.59 7.05 -0.64
CA PHE A 403 -5.23 7.31 -1.11
C PHE A 403 -5.07 8.73 -1.65
N ASP A 404 -4.00 9.38 -1.25
CA ASP A 404 -3.51 10.56 -1.97
C ASP A 404 -2.67 10.22 -3.21
N GLU A 405 -2.33 11.23 -4.02
CA GLU A 405 -1.53 11.02 -5.24
C GLU A 405 -0.15 10.45 -4.95
N ASP A 406 0.49 10.96 -3.92
CA ASP A 406 1.89 10.70 -3.64
C ASP A 406 2.04 9.32 -3.01
N GLU A 407 1.07 8.90 -2.20
CA GLU A 407 0.87 7.55 -1.67
C GLU A 407 0.67 6.55 -2.80
N ALA A 408 -0.28 6.80 -3.71
CA ALA A 408 -0.55 5.93 -4.84
C ALA A 408 0.67 5.79 -5.77
N ASN A 409 1.32 6.93 -6.10
CA ASN A 409 2.56 6.93 -6.87
C ASN A 409 3.70 6.23 -6.12
N GLY A 410 3.77 6.34 -4.80
CA GLY A 410 4.74 5.64 -3.96
C GLY A 410 4.60 4.12 -4.05
N VAL A 411 3.37 3.62 -3.89
CA VAL A 411 3.07 2.18 -4.04
C VAL A 411 3.40 1.70 -5.45
N LEU A 412 3.00 2.45 -6.49
CA LEU A 412 3.30 2.10 -7.87
C LEU A 412 4.80 2.08 -8.15
N ARG A 413 5.57 3.06 -7.67
CA ARG A 413 7.04 3.10 -7.80
C ARG A 413 7.71 1.92 -7.10
N GLN A 414 7.25 1.55 -5.90
CA GLN A 414 7.76 0.38 -5.20
C GLN A 414 7.51 -0.89 -6.02
N PHE A 415 6.29 -1.08 -6.51
CA PHE A 415 5.93 -2.23 -7.34
C PHE A 415 6.79 -2.32 -8.61
N THR A 416 6.99 -1.21 -9.33
CA THR A 416 7.84 -1.20 -10.53
C THR A 416 9.31 -1.49 -10.20
N ALA A 417 9.84 -0.93 -9.10
CA ALA A 417 11.20 -1.21 -8.65
C ALA A 417 11.41 -2.69 -8.28
N VAL A 418 10.39 -3.33 -7.70
CA VAL A 418 10.38 -4.78 -7.44
C VAL A 418 10.50 -5.55 -8.76
N LEU A 419 9.70 -5.23 -9.78
CA LEU A 419 9.80 -5.90 -11.09
C LEU A 419 11.17 -5.72 -11.76
N GLU A 420 11.75 -4.53 -11.68
CA GLU A 420 13.09 -4.23 -12.22
C GLU A 420 14.17 -5.07 -11.53
N ARG A 421 14.21 -5.07 -10.20
CA ARG A 421 15.17 -5.85 -9.41
C ARG A 421 15.01 -7.35 -9.62
N LEU A 422 13.77 -7.81 -9.79
CA LEU A 422 13.47 -9.21 -10.07
C LEU A 422 14.04 -9.65 -11.41
N ALA A 423 13.96 -8.80 -12.44
CA ALA A 423 14.55 -9.08 -13.74
C ALA A 423 16.08 -9.05 -13.73
N ASP A 424 16.68 -8.18 -12.92
CA ASP A 424 18.12 -7.94 -12.93
C ASP A 424 18.90 -8.85 -11.96
N ARG A 425 18.32 -9.20 -10.82
CA ARG A 425 19.00 -9.94 -9.73
C ARG A 425 18.08 -10.98 -9.05
N PRO A 426 17.52 -11.94 -9.81
CA PRO A 426 16.54 -12.90 -9.28
C PRO A 426 17.07 -13.82 -8.16
N GLY A 427 18.39 -14.03 -8.08
CA GLY A 427 19.01 -14.84 -7.02
C GLY A 427 19.23 -14.12 -5.69
N ARG A 428 18.88 -12.83 -5.57
CA ARG A 428 19.02 -12.07 -4.31
C ARG A 428 17.87 -12.37 -3.34
N PRO A 429 18.08 -12.22 -2.03
CA PRO A 429 17.03 -12.41 -1.03
C PRO A 429 15.82 -11.49 -1.27
N VAL A 430 14.62 -11.95 -0.93
CA VAL A 430 13.37 -11.17 -1.05
C VAL A 430 13.44 -9.84 -0.29
N ARG A 431 14.13 -9.75 0.85
CA ARG A 431 14.34 -8.46 1.54
C ARG A 431 15.07 -7.40 0.71
N GLU A 432 15.99 -7.81 -0.18
CA GLU A 432 16.68 -6.89 -1.09
C GLU A 432 15.76 -6.51 -2.27
N LEU A 433 14.94 -7.46 -2.74
CA LEU A 433 13.91 -7.20 -3.74
C LEU A 433 12.91 -6.13 -3.25
N LEU A 434 12.44 -6.26 -2.01
CA LEU A 434 11.45 -5.40 -1.36
C LEU A 434 12.03 -4.16 -0.67
N ALA A 435 13.33 -3.89 -0.84
CA ALA A 435 13.95 -2.69 -0.30
C ALA A 435 13.23 -1.42 -0.81
N VAL A 436 13.32 -0.31 -0.07
CA VAL A 436 12.79 0.97 -0.55
C VAL A 436 13.53 1.43 -1.82
N PRO A 437 12.95 2.30 -2.66
CA PRO A 437 13.66 2.90 -3.79
C PRO A 437 14.87 3.69 -3.31
N GLU A 438 15.91 3.81 -4.15
CA GLU A 438 17.17 4.44 -3.75
C GLU A 438 17.00 5.90 -3.35
N GLU A 439 16.06 6.61 -3.99
CA GLU A 439 15.75 8.00 -3.68
C GLU A 439 15.17 8.14 -2.26
N ILE A 440 14.35 7.15 -1.85
CA ILE A 440 13.79 7.10 -0.50
C ILE A 440 14.87 6.71 0.50
N ARG A 441 15.75 5.76 0.17
CA ARG A 441 16.91 5.43 1.01
C ARG A 441 17.77 6.67 1.25
N ALA A 442 18.11 7.42 0.20
CA ALA A 442 18.90 8.64 0.31
C ALA A 442 18.19 9.73 1.12
N LEU A 443 16.87 9.89 0.97
CA LEU A 443 16.09 10.80 1.80
C LEU A 443 16.15 10.41 3.29
N LEU A 444 15.95 9.13 3.60
CA LEU A 444 15.94 8.63 4.97
C LEU A 444 17.33 8.67 5.61
N CYS A 445 18.34 8.15 4.92
CA CYS A 445 19.69 7.98 5.44
C CYS A 445 20.52 9.26 5.34
N ASP A 446 20.49 9.94 4.20
CA ASP A 446 21.47 10.99 3.88
C ASP A 446 20.91 12.41 4.12
N ARG A 447 19.57 12.57 4.16
CA ARG A 447 18.92 13.87 4.39
C ARG A 447 18.30 14.00 5.77
N TRP A 448 17.42 13.07 6.14
CA TRP A 448 16.75 13.11 7.45
C TRP A 448 17.67 12.66 8.57
N ASN A 449 18.45 11.60 8.33
CA ASN A 449 19.46 11.10 9.27
C ASN A 449 20.90 11.46 8.86
N GLY A 450 21.07 12.36 7.88
CA GLY A 450 22.35 12.94 7.49
C GLY A 450 22.88 13.94 8.51
N THR A 451 22.95 13.52 9.78
CA THR A 451 23.43 14.31 10.91
C THR A 451 24.92 14.10 11.15
N ASP A 452 25.66 13.62 10.14
CA ASP A 452 27.12 13.62 10.12
C ASP A 452 27.58 15.08 10.09
N LEU A 453 27.60 15.65 11.29
CA LEU A 453 28.28 16.88 11.56
C LEU A 453 29.76 16.53 11.53
N ASP A 454 30.49 17.03 10.52
CA ASP A 454 31.93 17.33 10.58
C ASP A 454 32.31 18.25 11.78
N ARG A 455 31.35 18.53 12.65
CA ARG A 455 31.42 19.20 13.94
C ARG A 455 31.20 18.18 15.04
N THR A 456 32.14 17.26 15.25
CA THR A 456 32.37 16.85 16.65
C THR A 456 32.83 18.15 17.32
N PRO A 457 32.03 18.81 18.19
CA PRO A 457 32.65 19.84 19.03
C PRO A 457 33.84 19.13 19.69
N PRO A 458 35.00 19.79 19.88
CA PRO A 458 36.05 19.16 20.67
C PRO A 458 35.38 18.59 21.92
N ARG A 459 35.71 17.33 22.28
CA ARG A 459 35.12 16.60 23.40
C ARG A 459 35.42 17.34 24.71
N ALA A 460 34.85 18.53 24.85
CA ALA A 460 35.06 19.45 25.93
C ALA A 460 34.18 18.95 27.05
N LEU A 461 34.81 18.72 28.19
CA LEU A 461 34.08 18.30 29.36
C LEU A 461 33.23 19.46 29.84
N LEU A 462 32.13 19.16 30.54
CA LEU A 462 31.32 20.18 31.18
C LEU A 462 32.18 21.10 32.07
N ALA A 463 33.17 20.53 32.75
CA ALA A 463 34.14 21.29 33.55
C ALA A 463 34.95 22.30 32.71
N ASP A 464 35.41 21.91 31.52
CA ASP A 464 36.19 22.78 30.62
C ASP A 464 35.35 23.95 30.10
N LEU A 465 34.10 23.67 29.73
CA LEU A 465 33.16 24.69 29.26
C LEU A 465 32.87 25.73 30.35
N ILE A 466 32.72 25.27 31.60
CA ILE A 466 32.53 26.16 32.75
C ILE A 466 33.81 26.92 33.09
N ALA A 467 34.98 26.28 33.03
CA ALA A 467 36.27 26.94 33.26
C ALA A 467 36.52 28.08 32.25
N ASP A 468 36.15 27.88 30.98
CA ASP A 468 36.21 28.95 29.98
C ASP A 468 35.25 30.11 30.30
N ALA A 469 34.03 29.80 30.74
CA ALA A 469 33.07 30.83 31.18
C ALA A 469 33.57 31.60 32.41
N VAL A 470 34.22 30.93 33.36
CA VAL A 470 34.85 31.54 34.54
C VAL A 470 35.99 32.46 34.15
N ARG A 471 36.81 32.05 33.18
CA ARG A 471 37.92 32.86 32.66
C ARG A 471 37.43 34.11 31.93
N THR A 472 36.39 33.97 31.11
CA THR A 472 35.91 35.05 30.23
C THR A 472 34.91 35.98 30.92
N ARG A 473 34.13 35.50 31.90
CA ARG A 473 33.03 36.24 32.55
C ARG A 473 32.96 35.98 34.07
N PRO A 474 34.06 36.13 34.83
CA PRO A 474 34.13 35.70 36.23
C PRO A 474 33.07 36.35 37.14
N GLY A 475 32.79 37.64 36.96
CA GLY A 475 31.84 38.39 37.79
C GLY A 475 30.39 38.34 37.31
N HIS A 476 30.09 37.72 36.17
CA HIS A 476 28.73 37.66 35.65
C HIS A 476 27.90 36.64 36.44
N PRO A 477 26.63 36.93 36.78
CA PRO A 477 25.73 35.94 37.38
C PRO A 477 25.69 34.66 36.54
N ALA A 478 25.92 33.51 37.18
CA ALA A 478 25.89 32.17 36.59
C ALA A 478 24.67 31.38 37.07
N VAL A 479 24.32 31.48 38.36
CA VAL A 479 23.14 30.83 38.94
C VAL A 479 22.37 31.85 39.77
N VAL A 480 21.07 31.95 39.52
CA VAL A 480 20.14 32.80 40.28
C VAL A 480 19.10 31.87 40.90
N GLY A 481 19.21 31.64 42.21
CA GLY A 481 18.26 30.86 42.99
C GLY A 481 17.50 31.73 43.99
N PRO A 482 16.48 31.16 44.67
CA PRO A 482 15.72 31.88 45.69
C PRO A 482 16.59 32.31 46.88
N ASP A 483 17.60 31.51 47.24
CA ASP A 483 18.40 31.73 48.44
C ASP A 483 19.74 32.42 48.18
N ALA A 484 20.24 32.37 46.94
CA ALA A 484 21.52 32.94 46.56
C ALA A 484 21.65 33.21 45.05
N THR A 485 22.47 34.20 44.72
CA THR A 485 22.97 34.42 43.36
C THR A 485 24.48 34.24 43.35
N TYR A 486 24.99 33.33 42.51
CA TYR A 486 26.42 33.10 42.34
C TYR A 486 26.89 33.59 40.97
N SER A 487 27.96 34.37 40.96
CA SER A 487 28.73 34.63 39.75
C SER A 487 29.47 33.37 39.29
N TYR A 488 29.96 33.35 38.04
CA TYR A 488 30.76 32.22 37.53
C TYR A 488 31.93 31.88 38.45
N ARG A 489 32.67 32.89 38.94
CA ARG A 489 33.78 32.68 39.87
C ARG A 489 33.33 32.09 41.21
N GLN A 490 32.28 32.62 41.81
CA GLN A 490 31.75 32.11 43.08
C GLN A 490 31.25 30.67 42.96
N LEU A 491 30.60 30.34 41.84
CA LEU A 491 30.14 28.98 41.55
C LEU A 491 31.32 28.02 41.38
N ASP A 492 32.36 28.44 40.65
CA ASP A 492 33.59 27.67 40.41
C ASP A 492 34.35 27.36 41.70
N ASP A 493 34.53 28.39 42.55
CA ASP A 493 35.22 28.26 43.84
C ASP A 493 34.47 27.27 44.76
N ARG A 494 33.13 27.41 44.86
CA ARG A 494 32.29 26.52 45.67
C ARG A 494 32.25 25.09 45.13
N ALA A 495 32.11 24.92 43.82
CA ALA A 495 32.09 23.60 43.20
C ALA A 495 33.45 22.90 43.32
N THR A 496 34.55 23.64 43.24
CA THR A 496 35.91 23.09 43.44
C THR A 496 36.14 22.68 44.88
N ALA A 497 35.71 23.49 45.85
CA ALA A 497 35.77 23.13 47.26
C ALA A 497 34.97 21.85 47.55
N LEU A 498 33.74 21.76 47.04
CA LEU A 498 32.91 20.57 47.22
C LEU A 498 33.49 19.34 46.49
N ALA A 499 34.10 19.50 45.32
CA ALA A 499 34.76 18.40 44.61
C ALA A 499 35.90 17.80 45.43
N LEU A 500 36.69 18.64 46.10
CA LEU A 500 37.76 18.18 47.01
C LEU A 500 37.17 17.42 48.20
N ARG A 501 36.08 17.94 48.81
CA ARG A 501 35.38 17.24 49.89
C ARG A 501 34.85 15.87 49.45
N LEU A 502 34.31 15.76 48.23
CA LEU A 502 33.88 14.48 47.68
C LEU A 502 35.05 13.49 47.57
N VAL A 503 36.20 13.94 47.07
CA VAL A 503 37.42 13.11 46.97
C VAL A 503 37.94 12.69 48.36
N GLU A 504 37.91 13.59 49.34
CA GLU A 504 38.24 13.27 50.74
C GLU A 504 37.34 12.18 51.33
N HIS A 505 36.06 12.16 50.93
CA HIS A 505 35.08 11.13 51.32
C HIS A 505 35.09 9.90 50.40
N GLY A 506 36.16 9.73 49.61
CA GLY A 506 36.43 8.50 48.87
C GLY A 506 35.85 8.44 47.46
N VAL A 507 35.24 9.53 46.96
CA VAL A 507 34.78 9.59 45.55
C VAL A 507 35.98 9.57 44.61
N ARG A 508 35.98 8.63 43.67
CA ARG A 508 36.96 8.50 42.61
C ARG A 508 36.32 8.72 41.24
N THR A 509 37.15 8.94 40.23
CA THR A 509 36.67 9.02 38.84
C THR A 509 35.89 7.76 38.44
N GLY A 510 34.68 7.92 37.93
CA GLY A 510 33.77 6.84 37.55
C GLY A 510 32.82 6.37 38.68
N ASP A 511 32.97 6.89 39.90
CA ASP A 511 32.00 6.63 40.97
C ASP A 511 30.70 7.39 40.74
N ARG A 512 29.69 7.02 41.53
CA ARG A 512 28.36 7.63 41.52
C ARG A 512 28.14 8.39 42.82
N VAL A 513 27.60 9.59 42.73
CA VAL A 513 27.24 10.40 43.88
C VAL A 513 25.74 10.64 43.83
N ALA A 514 25.01 10.16 44.84
CA ALA A 514 23.59 10.43 44.94
C ALA A 514 23.35 11.88 45.36
N VAL A 515 22.37 12.53 44.76
CA VAL A 515 22.07 13.94 44.99
C VAL A 515 20.59 14.07 45.35
N CYS A 516 20.32 14.37 46.62
CA CYS A 516 18.99 14.64 47.15
C CYS A 516 18.98 16.04 47.76
N LEU A 517 19.02 17.06 46.90
CA LEU A 517 19.06 18.48 47.26
C LEU A 517 17.79 19.19 46.78
N SER A 518 17.42 20.24 47.49
CA SER A 518 16.36 21.17 47.07
C SER A 518 16.77 21.96 45.83
N ARG A 519 15.78 22.48 45.10
CA ARG A 519 16.04 23.35 43.94
C ARG A 519 16.68 24.65 44.41
N GLY A 520 17.94 24.88 44.06
CA GLY A 520 18.67 26.08 44.46
C GLY A 520 20.08 26.12 43.88
N ALA A 521 20.85 27.13 44.30
CA ALA A 521 22.20 27.34 43.80
C ALA A 521 23.18 26.22 44.23
N ASP A 522 22.93 25.57 45.37
CA ASP A 522 23.73 24.45 45.85
C ASP A 522 23.51 23.17 45.04
N LEU A 523 22.32 22.95 44.46
CA LEU A 523 22.11 21.83 43.52
C LEU A 523 23.03 21.97 42.30
N VAL A 524 23.10 23.15 41.69
CA VAL A 524 24.00 23.38 40.55
C VAL A 524 25.47 23.24 40.96
N THR A 525 25.81 23.73 42.17
CA THR A 525 27.16 23.59 42.75
C THR A 525 27.54 22.11 42.90
N ALA A 526 26.64 21.27 43.41
CA ALA A 526 26.84 19.83 43.58
C ALA A 526 27.06 19.12 42.24
N LEU A 527 26.23 19.38 41.23
CA LEU A 527 26.37 18.76 39.91
C LEU A 527 27.73 19.10 39.26
N LEU A 528 28.19 20.35 39.39
CA LEU A 528 29.49 20.77 38.89
C LEU A 528 30.65 20.17 39.69
N ALA A 529 30.51 20.08 41.02
CA ALA A 529 31.50 19.46 41.88
C ALA A 529 31.70 17.97 41.56
N ILE A 530 30.59 17.24 41.35
CA ILE A 530 30.60 15.83 40.97
C ILE A 530 31.28 15.65 39.61
N ALA A 531 30.94 16.49 38.62
CA ALA A 531 31.59 16.47 37.31
C ALA A 531 33.11 16.74 37.40
N ARG A 532 33.54 17.66 38.28
CA ARG A 532 34.97 17.97 38.52
C ARG A 532 35.71 16.84 39.23
N ALA A 533 35.05 16.12 40.12
CA ALA A 533 35.58 14.91 40.74
C ALA A 533 35.63 13.71 39.75
N GLY A 534 35.13 13.87 38.52
CA GLY A 534 35.09 12.81 37.52
C GLY A 534 34.04 11.74 37.81
N ALA A 535 33.06 12.04 38.67
CA ALA A 535 31.98 11.13 39.07
C ALA A 535 30.68 11.45 38.32
N ALA A 536 29.73 10.52 38.37
CA ALA A 536 28.39 10.67 37.82
C ALA A 536 27.39 10.99 38.94
N PHE A 537 26.46 11.92 38.70
CA PHE A 537 25.40 12.16 39.69
C PHE A 537 24.21 11.21 39.50
N VAL A 538 23.60 10.81 40.61
CA VAL A 538 22.36 10.02 40.66
C VAL A 538 21.30 10.88 41.35
N PRO A 539 20.40 11.54 40.60
CA PRO A 539 19.43 12.43 41.20
C PRO A 539 18.35 11.62 41.93
N LEU A 540 18.08 12.02 43.17
CA LEU A 540 17.00 11.50 44.00
C LEU A 540 15.99 12.61 44.24
N ASP A 541 14.72 12.32 43.99
CA ASP A 541 13.63 13.21 44.37
C ASP A 541 13.20 12.87 45.81
N PRO A 542 13.33 13.79 46.77
CA PRO A 542 12.90 13.55 48.16
C PRO A 542 11.40 13.28 48.28
N ALA A 543 10.59 13.66 47.28
CA ALA A 543 9.16 13.35 47.26
C ALA A 543 8.84 11.90 46.85
N HIS A 544 9.83 11.13 46.37
CA HIS A 544 9.62 9.73 46.05
C HIS A 544 9.43 8.87 47.32
N PRO A 545 8.64 7.78 47.25
CA PRO A 545 8.52 6.84 48.38
C PRO A 545 9.88 6.28 48.81
N ALA A 546 10.04 6.03 50.10
CA ALA A 546 11.28 5.52 50.70
C ALA A 546 11.78 4.24 49.99
N ASP A 547 10.89 3.30 49.69
CA ASP A 547 11.24 2.05 48.98
C ASP A 547 11.84 2.32 47.58
N ARG A 548 11.35 3.37 46.89
CA ARG A 548 11.88 3.76 45.58
C ARG A 548 13.26 4.38 45.71
N ILE A 549 13.47 5.23 46.71
CA ILE A 549 14.77 5.84 47.00
C ILE A 549 15.79 4.75 47.38
N ALA A 550 15.40 3.84 48.28
CA ALA A 550 16.22 2.70 48.70
C ALA A 550 16.59 1.81 47.51
N TYR A 551 15.63 1.53 46.62
CA TYR A 551 15.90 0.78 45.39
C TYR A 551 16.93 1.48 44.50
N VAL A 552 16.77 2.78 44.24
CA VAL A 552 17.71 3.55 43.40
C VAL A 552 19.10 3.56 44.02
N LEU A 553 19.21 3.73 45.33
CA LEU A 553 20.49 3.69 46.05
C LEU A 553 21.15 2.32 45.96
N ALA A 554 20.37 1.24 46.11
CA ALA A 554 20.89 -0.12 46.01
C ALA A 554 21.35 -0.46 44.59
N ASP A 555 20.58 -0.05 43.57
CA ASP A 555 20.87 -0.30 42.15
C ASP A 555 22.06 0.54 41.66
N ALA A 556 22.08 1.83 41.99
CA ALA A 556 23.13 2.74 41.55
C ALA A 556 24.42 2.61 42.37
N ALA A 557 24.37 2.06 43.58
CA ALA A 557 25.51 1.91 44.50
C ALA A 557 26.42 3.17 44.55
N PRO A 558 25.89 4.33 44.98
CA PRO A 558 26.66 5.57 45.08
C PRO A 558 27.64 5.53 46.26
N THR A 559 28.79 6.18 46.10
CA THR A 559 29.84 6.28 47.12
C THR A 559 29.47 7.29 48.22
N VAL A 560 28.77 8.36 47.83
CA VAL A 560 28.33 9.45 48.72
C VAL A 560 26.90 9.85 48.36
N LEU A 561 26.10 10.24 49.37
CA LEU A 561 24.81 10.90 49.22
C LEU A 561 24.94 12.36 49.68
N LEU A 562 24.73 13.29 48.76
CA LEU A 562 24.57 14.71 49.07
C LEU A 562 23.13 15.01 49.45
N THR A 563 22.93 15.70 50.58
CA THR A 563 21.63 16.21 51.02
C THR A 563 21.75 17.63 51.57
N ASP A 564 20.62 18.25 51.90
CA ASP A 564 20.54 19.57 52.55
C ASP A 564 19.58 19.53 53.74
N ALA A 565 19.47 20.63 54.48
CA ALA A 565 18.59 20.74 55.64
C ALA A 565 17.10 20.52 55.33
N THR A 566 16.68 20.77 54.08
CA THR A 566 15.26 20.70 53.67
C THR A 566 14.87 19.29 53.27
N ALA A 567 15.71 18.61 52.50
CA ALA A 567 15.53 17.21 52.13
C ALA A 567 15.82 16.28 53.31
N ALA A 568 16.83 16.62 54.11
CA ALA A 568 17.27 15.91 55.32
C ALA A 568 17.32 14.37 55.16
N LEU A 569 17.65 13.91 53.95
CA LEU A 569 17.47 12.50 53.58
C LEU A 569 18.55 11.67 54.27
N ARG A 570 18.11 10.77 55.16
CA ARG A 570 18.91 9.68 55.71
C ARG A 570 18.17 8.37 55.46
N PRO A 571 18.49 7.66 54.37
CA PRO A 571 17.78 6.43 54.01
C PRO A 571 18.01 5.35 55.07
N ASP A 572 16.93 4.79 55.60
CA ASP A 572 17.01 3.68 56.55
C ASP A 572 17.69 2.47 55.90
N GLY A 573 18.71 1.92 56.58
CA GLY A 573 19.46 0.75 56.09
C GLY A 573 20.48 1.03 54.98
N TRP A 574 20.79 2.30 54.68
CA TRP A 574 21.92 2.66 53.83
C TRP A 574 23.12 3.11 54.67
N ASP A 575 24.20 2.32 54.63
CA ASP A 575 25.41 2.55 55.44
C ASP A 575 26.45 3.46 54.76
N GLY A 576 26.07 4.15 53.67
CA GLY A 576 26.97 5.02 52.93
C GLY A 576 27.17 6.41 53.57
N THR A 577 28.18 7.13 53.08
CA THR A 577 28.50 8.47 53.59
C THR A 577 27.44 9.49 53.14
N VAL A 578 26.75 10.11 54.10
CA VAL A 578 25.84 11.25 53.86
C VAL A 578 26.59 12.55 54.13
N LEU A 579 26.65 13.44 53.14
CA LEU A 579 27.15 14.81 53.30
C LEU A 579 25.98 15.80 53.23
N ASP A 580 25.75 16.53 54.31
CA ASP A 580 24.74 17.58 54.39
C ASP A 580 25.37 18.94 54.04
N LEU A 581 25.06 19.47 52.86
CA LEU A 581 25.62 20.72 52.37
C LEU A 581 25.23 21.94 53.22
N SER A 582 24.16 21.86 54.02
CA SER A 582 23.79 22.93 54.94
C SER A 582 24.77 23.09 56.11
N GLN A 583 25.58 22.05 56.38
CA GLN A 583 26.56 22.03 57.47
C GLN A 583 28.00 22.20 56.95
N GLU A 584 28.20 22.27 55.63
CA GLU A 584 29.52 22.38 55.01
C GLU A 584 29.87 23.84 54.70
N THR A 585 31.07 24.26 55.10
CA THR A 585 31.58 25.60 54.74
C THR A 585 32.47 25.50 53.50
N LEU A 586 31.90 25.83 52.34
CA LEU A 586 32.60 25.78 51.05
C LEU A 586 33.35 27.10 50.77
N THR A 587 34.59 27.21 51.27
CA THR A 587 35.49 28.33 50.98
C THR A 587 36.35 28.06 49.74
N PRO A 588 36.83 29.09 49.02
CA PRO A 588 37.75 28.91 47.90
C PRO A 588 38.97 28.06 48.28
N ALA A 589 39.26 27.04 47.49
CA ALA A 589 40.37 26.13 47.71
C ALA A 589 41.71 26.73 47.24
N ASP A 590 42.82 26.25 47.80
CA ASP A 590 44.16 26.54 47.28
C ASP A 590 44.26 26.05 45.82
N PRO A 591 44.77 26.87 44.87
CA PRO A 591 45.03 26.44 43.49
C PRO A 591 45.77 25.10 43.37
N ALA A 592 46.71 24.79 44.27
CA ALA A 592 47.44 23.52 44.25
C ALA A 592 46.53 22.31 44.56
N ALA A 593 45.59 22.48 45.50
CA ALA A 593 44.60 21.47 45.82
C ALA A 593 43.58 21.30 44.67
N ALA A 594 43.11 22.41 44.09
CA ALA A 594 42.22 22.39 42.94
C ALA A 594 42.83 21.65 41.72
N ALA A 595 44.13 21.85 41.47
CA ALA A 595 44.85 21.17 40.39
C ALA A 595 45.04 19.66 40.62
N ALA A 596 44.87 19.18 41.85
CA ALA A 596 44.98 17.76 42.21
C ALA A 596 43.68 16.96 41.99
N LEU A 597 42.59 17.62 41.59
CA LEU A 597 41.35 16.91 41.25
C LEU A 597 41.58 15.97 40.05
N PRO A 598 41.01 14.76 40.09
CA PRO A 598 41.35 13.69 39.13
C PRO A 598 40.83 13.94 37.71
N GLY A 599 39.96 14.95 37.51
CA GLY A 599 39.37 15.28 36.21
C GLY A 599 38.38 14.22 35.71
N CYS A 600 37.87 14.43 34.49
CA CYS A 600 36.94 13.51 33.82
C CYS A 600 37.44 13.19 32.40
N ALA A 601 36.89 12.15 31.76
CA ALA A 601 37.12 11.85 30.35
C ALA A 601 35.77 11.81 29.61
N PRO A 602 35.71 12.15 28.31
CA PRO A 602 34.44 12.28 27.58
C PRO A 602 33.60 10.99 27.52
N GLU A 603 34.24 9.84 27.66
CA GLU A 603 33.60 8.52 27.61
C GLU A 603 33.01 8.10 28.97
N ARG A 604 33.17 8.92 30.02
CA ARG A 604 32.68 8.63 31.37
C ARG A 604 31.22 9.06 31.55
N LEU A 605 30.54 8.37 32.45
CA LEU A 605 29.17 8.69 32.84
C LEU A 605 29.11 10.10 33.44
N ALA A 606 28.22 10.94 32.92
CA ALA A 606 27.90 12.23 33.52
C ALA A 606 26.82 12.09 34.61
N TYR A 607 25.86 11.18 34.39
CA TYR A 607 24.75 10.91 35.30
C TYR A 607 24.16 9.52 35.07
N VAL A 608 23.34 9.08 36.02
CA VAL A 608 22.48 7.89 35.94
C VAL A 608 21.06 8.34 36.31
N ILE A 609 20.08 8.15 35.41
CA ILE A 609 18.69 8.63 35.63
C ILE A 609 17.74 7.44 35.54
N HIS A 610 17.14 7.09 36.67
CA HIS A 610 16.16 6.01 36.75
C HIS A 610 14.82 6.36 36.11
N THR A 611 14.44 5.63 35.06
CA THR A 611 13.13 5.72 34.41
C THR A 611 12.25 4.52 34.76
N SER A 612 10.93 4.60 34.54
CA SER A 612 10.01 3.48 34.77
C SER A 612 10.35 2.34 33.80
N GLY A 613 10.87 1.22 34.32
CA GLY A 613 11.13 0.04 33.51
C GLY A 613 9.82 -0.64 33.08
N SER A 614 9.82 -1.25 31.91
CA SER A 614 8.70 -2.04 31.37
C SER A 614 8.27 -3.19 32.30
N THR A 615 9.12 -3.60 33.24
CA THR A 615 8.89 -4.64 34.24
C THR A 615 8.33 -4.10 35.57
N GLY A 616 7.99 -2.80 35.65
CA GLY A 616 7.52 -2.15 36.88
C GLY A 616 8.61 -1.77 37.88
N ARG A 617 9.87 -2.18 37.64
CA ARG A 617 11.05 -1.76 38.44
C ARG A 617 11.82 -0.67 37.69
N PRO A 618 12.23 0.43 38.35
CA PRO A 618 13.03 1.46 37.70
C PRO A 618 14.36 0.93 37.13
N LYS A 619 14.84 1.51 36.03
CA LYS A 619 16.14 1.19 35.40
C LYS A 619 16.93 2.49 35.20
N GLY A 620 18.18 2.50 35.66
CA GLY A 620 19.09 3.66 35.68
C GLY A 620 20.10 3.69 34.56
#